data_AF-A0A3C1NID4-F1
#
_entry.id   AF-A0A3C1NID4-F1
#
_cell.length_a   1.000
_cell.length_b   1.000
_cell.length_c   1.000
_cell.angle_alpha   90.00
_cell.angle_beta   90.00
_cell.angle_gamma   90.00
#
_symmetry.space_group_name_H-M   'P 1'
#
loop_
_entity.id
_entity.type
_entity.pdbx_description
1 polymer ?
#
loop_
_entity_poly.entity_id
_entity_poly.type
_entity_poly.pdbx_seq_one_letter_code
_entity_poly.pdbx_strand_id
1 'polypeptide(L)'
;DVLFDSGSAELKPEATPQLDKLADALKQLENQIPSDIAWVMRIDGHTDIHPIATPEFPSNWELSSARAISVVRYLMQQGVPPNRLV
;
A
#
# COMPACT_ATOMS: atom_id res chain seq x y z
N ASP A 1 -5.59 4.50 -12.88
CA ASP A 1 -5.45 4.26 -11.44
C ASP A 1 -5.15 5.57 -10.73
N VAL A 2 -5.56 5.72 -9.47
CA VAL A 2 -5.36 6.95 -8.67
C VAL A 2 -3.95 7.00 -8.06
N LEU A 3 -3.40 5.84 -7.69
CA LEU A 3 -2.14 5.74 -6.93
C LEU A 3 -0.90 5.54 -7.80
N PHE A 4 -1.07 4.95 -8.99
CA PHE A 4 0.01 4.49 -9.86
C PHE A 4 -0.29 4.82 -11.31
N ASP A 5 0.75 5.05 -12.10
CA ASP A 5 0.63 5.01 -13.55
C ASP A 5 0.51 3.57 -14.07
N SER A 6 0.09 3.43 -15.33
CA SER A 6 -0.09 2.12 -15.95
C SER A 6 1.24 1.36 -16.02
N GLY A 7 1.24 0.09 -15.61
CA GLY A 7 2.44 -0.74 -15.58
C GLY A 7 3.51 -0.32 -14.56
N SER A 8 3.21 0.65 -13.69
CA SER A 8 4.14 1.13 -12.66
C SER A 8 3.67 0.73 -11.26
N ALA A 9 4.65 0.53 -10.38
CA ALA A 9 4.48 0.39 -8.93
C ALA A 9 5.02 1.61 -8.16
N GLU A 10 5.40 2.68 -8.86
CA GLU A 10 5.82 3.94 -8.24
C GLU A 10 4.61 4.80 -7.88
N LEU A 11 4.57 5.24 -6.62
CA LEU A 11 3.48 6.08 -6.12
C LEU A 11 3.53 7.45 -6.77
N LYS A 12 2.40 7.89 -7.28
CA LYS A 12 2.23 9.22 -7.85
C LYS A 12 2.34 10.29 -6.77
N PRO A 13 2.97 11.46 -7.04
CA PRO A 13 2.96 12.59 -6.11
C PRO A 13 1.55 13.04 -5.73
N GLU A 14 0.57 12.88 -6.62
CA GLU A 14 -0.82 13.24 -6.34
C GLU A 14 -1.52 12.25 -5.39
N ALA A 15 -0.96 11.05 -5.20
CA ALA A 15 -1.49 10.02 -4.32
C ALA A 15 -1.05 10.20 -2.86
N THR A 16 0.09 10.84 -2.63
CA THR A 16 0.68 11.01 -1.30
C THR A 16 -0.26 11.70 -0.30
N PRO A 17 -1.00 12.78 -0.63
CA PRO A 17 -1.85 13.45 0.35
C PRO A 17 -3.03 12.58 0.81
N GLN A 18 -3.46 11.62 -0.01
CA GLN A 18 -4.51 10.67 0.36
C GLN A 18 -3.96 9.58 1.27
N LEU A 19 -2.75 9.08 0.96
CA LEU A 19 -2.06 8.10 1.79
C LEU A 19 -1.64 8.69 3.15
N ASP A 20 -1.31 9.97 3.22
CA ASP A 20 -1.02 10.67 4.48
C ASP A 20 -2.23 10.68 5.41
N LYS A 21 -3.41 11.03 4.86
CA LYS A 21 -4.67 10.97 5.61
C LYS A 21 -4.97 9.56 6.11
N LEU A 22 -4.68 8.54 5.30
CA LEU A 22 -4.84 7.14 5.71
C LEU A 22 -3.87 6.79 6.84
N ALA A 23 -2.60 7.18 6.73
CA ALA A 23 -1.60 6.96 7.77
C ALA A 23 -2.00 7.63 9.09
N ASP A 24 -2.50 8.86 9.04
CA ASP A 24 -2.99 9.57 10.23
C ASP A 24 -4.20 8.90 10.86
N ALA A 25 -5.17 8.46 10.05
CA ALA A 25 -6.31 7.69 10.53
C ALA A 25 -5.88 6.38 11.20
N LEU A 26 -4.87 5.69 10.65
CA LEU A 26 -4.32 4.46 11.23
C LEU A 26 -3.66 4.68 12.57
N LYS A 27 -2.84 5.72 12.69
CA LYS A 27 -2.21 6.10 13.97
C LYS A 27 -3.25 6.49 15.02
N GLN A 28 -4.33 7.17 14.62
CA GLN A 28 -5.44 7.49 15.53
C GLN A 28 -6.19 6.24 15.98
N LEU A 29 -6.45 5.31 15.05
CA LEU A 29 -7.11 4.04 15.35
C LEU A 29 -6.28 3.18 16.30
N GLU A 30 -4.95 3.15 16.13
CA GLU A 30 -4.04 2.44 17.03
C GLU A 30 -4.18 2.91 18.49
N ASN A 31 -4.36 4.21 18.71
CA ASN A 31 -4.57 4.77 20.05
C ASN A 31 -5.94 4.43 20.66
N GLN A 32 -6.91 4.03 19.83
CA GLN A 32 -8.28 3.70 20.27
C GLN A 32 -8.47 2.21 20.51
N ILE A 33 -7.76 1.36 19.76
CA ILE A 33 -7.86 -0.09 19.92
C ILE A 33 -7.06 -0.53 21.15
N PRO A 34 -7.67 -1.25 22.11
CA PRO A 34 -6.97 -1.83 23.24
C PRO A 34 -5.75 -2.66 22.80
N SER A 35 -4.63 -2.53 23.53
CA SER A 35 -3.34 -3.13 23.15
C SER A 35 -3.34 -4.67 23.20
N ASP A 36 -4.30 -5.28 23.89
CA ASP A 36 -4.56 -6.71 23.94
C ASP A 36 -5.25 -7.25 22.68
N ILE A 37 -5.77 -6.39 21.80
CA ILE A 37 -6.36 -6.79 20.53
C ILE A 37 -5.29 -6.79 19.42
N ALA A 38 -4.99 -7.98 18.93
CA ALA A 38 -4.12 -8.19 17.77
C ALA A 38 -4.86 -7.87 16.46
N TRP A 39 -4.92 -6.59 16.09
CA TRP A 39 -5.39 -6.16 14.77
C TRP A 39 -4.24 -5.99 13.79
N VAL A 40 -4.53 -6.19 12.50
CA VAL A 40 -3.61 -5.94 11.38
C VAL A 40 -4.39 -5.30 10.24
N MET A 41 -3.73 -4.41 9.51
CA MET A 41 -4.20 -3.87 8.24
C MET A 41 -3.60 -4.71 7.11
N ARG A 42 -4.47 -5.24 6.26
CA ARG A 42 -4.09 -5.96 5.05
C ARG A 42 -4.06 -5.04 3.84
N ILE A 43 -2.98 -5.08 3.07
CA ILE A 43 -2.80 -4.29 1.85
C ILE A 43 -2.80 -5.25 0.65
N ASP A 44 -3.90 -5.27 -0.10
CA ASP A 44 -3.99 -6.05 -1.33
C ASP A 44 -3.72 -5.17 -2.56
N GLY A 45 -2.80 -5.62 -3.41
CA GLY A 45 -2.52 -4.99 -4.70
C GLY A 45 -3.45 -5.56 -5.77
N HIS A 46 -3.98 -4.69 -6.63
CA HIS A 46 -4.79 -5.11 -7.78
C HIS A 46 -4.20 -4.54 -9.07
N THR A 47 -4.33 -5.33 -10.12
CA THR A 47 -4.01 -4.98 -11.50
C THR A 47 -5.24 -5.21 -12.36
N ASP A 48 -5.29 -4.57 -13.52
CA ASP A 48 -6.38 -4.76 -14.46
C ASP A 48 -6.23 -6.07 -15.24
N ILE A 49 -7.22 -6.34 -16.10
CA ILE A 49 -7.24 -7.56 -16.92
C ILE A 49 -6.24 -7.52 -18.09
N HIS A 50 -5.57 -6.39 -18.32
CA HIS A 50 -4.58 -6.29 -19.38
C HIS A 50 -3.31 -7.02 -18.93
N PRO A 51 -2.83 -8.02 -19.69
CA PRO A 51 -1.62 -8.73 -19.31
C PRO A 51 -0.40 -7.81 -19.39
N ILE A 52 0.42 -7.78 -18.35
CA ILE A 52 1.78 -7.21 -18.39
C ILE A 52 2.81 -8.33 -18.58
N ALA A 53 3.84 -8.07 -19.37
CA ALA A 53 4.96 -8.97 -19.59
C ALA A 53 6.23 -8.16 -19.90
N THR A 54 6.68 -7.38 -18.91
CA THR A 54 7.92 -6.61 -19.00
C THR A 54 9.04 -7.30 -18.22
N PRO A 55 10.32 -6.98 -18.47
CA PRO A 55 11.42 -7.52 -17.66
C PRO A 55 11.30 -7.18 -16.17
N GLU A 56 10.68 -6.04 -15.85
CA GLU A 56 10.45 -5.59 -14.47
C GLU A 56 9.23 -6.28 -13.84
N PHE A 57 8.15 -6.47 -14.62
CA PHE A 57 6.92 -7.12 -14.19
C PHE A 57 6.56 -8.24 -15.19
N PRO A 58 7.07 -9.47 -14.95
CA PRO A 58 6.82 -10.62 -15.83
C PRO A 58 5.34 -11.02 -15.91
N SER A 59 4.55 -10.73 -14.87
CA SER A 59 3.11 -10.92 -14.87
C SER A 59 2.37 -9.91 -13.97
N ASN A 60 1.04 -9.95 -14.05
CA ASN A 60 0.16 -9.14 -13.20
C ASN A 60 0.31 -9.46 -11.70
N TRP A 61 0.83 -10.64 -11.35
CA TRP A 61 1.15 -11.01 -9.97
C TRP A 61 2.32 -10.20 -9.41
N GLU A 62 3.39 -10.02 -10.18
CA GLU A 62 4.54 -9.23 -9.74
C GLU A 62 4.17 -7.75 -9.64
N LEU A 63 3.42 -7.21 -10.62
CA LEU A 63 2.98 -5.82 -10.58
C LEU A 63 2.05 -5.54 -9.40
N SER A 64 1.07 -6.42 -9.14
CA SER A 64 0.16 -6.24 -8.00
C SER A 64 0.90 -6.33 -6.66
N SER A 65 1.80 -7.30 -6.51
CA SER A 65 2.63 -7.45 -5.31
C SER A 65 3.52 -6.23 -5.09
N ALA A 66 4.17 -5.72 -6.14
CA ALA A 66 5.01 -4.53 -6.07
C ALA A 66 4.21 -3.29 -5.65
N ARG A 67 3.00 -3.10 -6.19
CA ARG A 67 2.11 -1.99 -5.81
C ARG A 67 1.71 -2.05 -4.33
N ALA A 68 1.34 -3.23 -3.83
CA ALA A 68 1.04 -3.42 -2.41
C ALA A 68 2.24 -3.06 -1.52
N ILE A 69 3.43 -3.54 -1.88
CA ILE A 69 4.69 -3.25 -1.17
C ILE A 69 4.99 -1.75 -1.17
N SER A 70 4.77 -1.04 -2.28
CA SER A 70 4.97 0.41 -2.34
C SER A 70 4.08 1.16 -1.35
N VAL A 71 2.81 0.78 -1.22
CA VAL A 71 1.89 1.37 -0.23
C VAL A 71 2.34 1.04 1.20
N VAL A 72 2.70 -0.22 1.48
CA VAL A 72 3.21 -0.62 2.80
C VAL A 72 4.44 0.19 3.19
N ARG A 73 5.43 0.30 2.29
CA ARG A 73 6.64 1.10 2.51
C ARG A 73 6.33 2.56 2.76
N TYR A 74 5.38 3.13 2.03
CA TYR A 74 4.95 4.50 2.23
C TYR A 74 4.33 4.71 3.62
N LEU A 75 3.38 3.84 4.02
CA LEU A 75 2.75 3.93 5.34
C LEU A 75 3.76 3.76 6.48
N MET A 76 4.74 2.87 6.33
CA MET A 76 5.85 2.73 7.28
C MET A 76 6.68 4.03 7.39
N GLN A 77 6.96 4.71 6.27
CA GLN A 77 7.65 6.01 6.27
C GLN A 77 6.84 7.10 6.99
N GLN A 78 5.51 7.04 6.93
CA GLN A 78 4.60 7.95 7.65
C GLN A 78 4.41 7.58 9.13
N GLY A 79 5.13 6.58 9.63
CA GLY A 79 5.17 6.18 11.03
C GLY A 79 4.12 5.14 11.42
N VAL A 80 3.46 4.48 10.46
CA VAL A 80 2.58 3.35 10.78
C VAL A 80 3.43 2.14 11.20
N PRO A 81 3.14 1.48 12.34
CA PRO A 81 3.94 0.36 12.82
C PRO A 81 3.98 -0.82 11.83
N PRO A 82 5.17 -1.36 11.48
CA PRO A 82 5.29 -2.43 10.50
C PRO A 82 4.59 -3.73 10.91
N ASN A 83 4.51 -4.02 12.21
CA ASN A 83 3.82 -5.18 12.76
C ASN A 83 2.29 -5.11 12.60
N ARG A 84 1.75 -3.98 12.14
CA ARG A 84 0.33 -3.80 11.82
C ARG A 84 0.05 -3.86 10.32
N LEU A 85 1.04 -4.04 9.46
CA LEU A 85 0.89 -4.04 8.00
C LEU A 85 1.19 -5.44 7.47
N VAL A 86 0.23 -6.05 6.78
CA VAL A 86 0.33 -7.41 6.19
C VAL A 86 -0.13 -7.47 4.74
#